data_AF-A0A938S265-F1
#
_entry.id   AF-A0A938S265-F1
#
_cell.length_a   1.000
_cell.length_b   1.000
_cell.length_c   1.000
_cell.angle_alpha   90.00
_cell.angle_beta   90.00
_cell.angle_gamma   90.00
#
_symmetry.space_group_name_H-M   'P 1'
#
loop_
_entity.id
_entity.type
_entity.pdbx_description
1 polymer ?
#
loop_
_entity_poly.entity_id
_entity_poly.type
_entity_poly.pdbx_seq_one_letter_code
_entity_poly.pdbx_strand_id
1 'polypeptide(L)'
;MASDNDDKKPLDSVREWLAKEAPSATERAEAIDKIDLQLDEVLDLSRRLAHNLAGRPDAWGDSQVQALQEQLAGLRGELVQRWIDLVVAIRLSGTRLKPEVRPTFRRTESRGPVRDEARDRPTNEYPVARGPSGPFVQVDDSQRQRLQAALSGQFSAVTGPTVFPAQLAQAVRAELGEPPTLLDGEEAIKNELKLLVRCTRPERQEAWRSLPADVQVPIIAHIAARARRLQEPVTAPLLAQLDVDRQIETLFNALSRYSKEEAPGFVYGLARSHGARGESWTKDAQDHLATLNELIAVRAEPVKANPEREIAKLEGLLNDEADDEAVVAQLDVVFGAGVAKNDPRLVRMCRKKLDLLGKHARFKPLRKAIKEADEVDEATERQAGPGPDWVFWPHVRGKRAAIIGGDPREEPRSRIEAAFEFASLGWEGIDQVRQVETLCNQVRSGGVEFVILLQSFINHSVCGKIVDACRSAKVPFAAVERGYGVERIRLAIEQDLAKRVEG
;
A
#
# COMPACT_ATOMS: atom_id res chain seq x y z
N MET A 1 -25.41 -42.30 -29.06
CA MET A 1 -25.34 -42.18 -27.59
C MET A 1 -24.98 -40.75 -27.27
N ALA A 2 -26.01 -39.91 -27.10
CA ALA A 2 -25.86 -38.51 -26.74
C ALA A 2 -25.88 -38.40 -25.22
N SER A 3 -24.84 -37.80 -24.66
CA SER A 3 -24.75 -37.47 -23.23
C SER A 3 -25.57 -36.22 -22.98
N ASP A 4 -26.65 -36.39 -22.23
CA ASP A 4 -27.46 -35.33 -21.64
C ASP A 4 -26.56 -34.48 -20.73
N ASN A 5 -26.59 -33.17 -20.93
CA ASN A 5 -25.81 -32.20 -20.16
C ASN A 5 -26.81 -31.29 -19.44
N ASP A 6 -27.24 -31.72 -18.25
CA ASP A 6 -28.33 -31.12 -17.46
C ASP A 6 -27.85 -30.00 -16.50
N ASP A 7 -26.58 -29.58 -16.61
CA ASP A 7 -25.96 -28.60 -15.69
C ASP A 7 -26.24 -27.12 -16.02
N LYS A 8 -27.01 -26.82 -17.08
CA LYS A 8 -27.37 -25.42 -17.44
C LYS A 8 -28.67 -24.91 -16.84
N LYS A 9 -29.49 -25.77 -16.23
CA LYS A 9 -30.78 -25.38 -15.61
C LYS A 9 -30.71 -24.32 -14.49
N PRO A 10 -29.63 -24.15 -13.70
CA PRO A 10 -29.62 -23.14 -12.63
C PRO A 10 -29.49 -21.69 -13.12
N LEU A 11 -28.86 -21.47 -14.28
CA LEU A 11 -28.50 -20.13 -14.77
C LEU A 11 -29.65 -19.45 -15.53
N ASP A 12 -30.43 -20.23 -16.29
CA ASP A 12 -31.59 -19.68 -17.01
C ASP A 12 -32.74 -19.36 -16.05
N SER A 13 -32.85 -20.08 -14.93
CA SER A 13 -33.81 -19.83 -13.86
C SER A 13 -33.67 -18.44 -13.22
N VAL A 14 -32.45 -17.95 -12.99
CA VAL A 14 -32.24 -16.63 -12.35
C VAL A 14 -32.51 -15.50 -13.34
N ARG A 15 -32.18 -15.68 -14.62
CA ARG A 15 -32.48 -14.71 -15.69
C ARG A 15 -33.97 -14.62 -16.00
N GLU A 16 -34.68 -15.75 -16.03
CA GLU A 16 -36.15 -15.76 -16.13
C GLU A 16 -36.82 -15.18 -14.87
N TRP A 17 -36.25 -15.41 -13.70
CA TRP A 17 -36.73 -14.84 -12.43
C TRP A 17 -36.56 -13.31 -12.39
N LEU A 18 -35.45 -12.77 -12.92
CA LEU A 18 -35.23 -11.32 -13.04
C LEU A 18 -36.13 -10.64 -14.10
N ALA A 19 -36.68 -11.40 -15.04
CA ALA A 19 -37.52 -10.88 -16.11
C ALA A 19 -39.02 -10.73 -15.74
N LYS A 20 -39.46 -11.31 -14.62
CA LYS A 20 -40.86 -11.30 -14.17
C LYS A 20 -41.01 -10.58 -12.83
N GLU A 21 -41.29 -9.27 -12.91
CA GLU A 21 -41.55 -8.36 -11.79
C GLU A 21 -40.39 -8.19 -10.77
N ALA A 22 -40.30 -7.01 -10.15
CA ALA A 22 -39.25 -6.75 -9.18
C ALA A 22 -39.45 -7.64 -7.94
N PRO A 23 -38.42 -8.40 -7.50
CA PRO A 23 -38.56 -9.33 -6.40
C PRO A 23 -38.97 -8.60 -5.11
N SER A 24 -39.88 -9.21 -4.37
CA SER A 24 -40.36 -8.72 -3.09
C SER A 24 -39.21 -8.61 -2.06
N ALA A 25 -39.44 -7.88 -0.97
CA ALA A 25 -38.44 -7.79 0.11
C ALA A 25 -38.10 -9.16 0.73
N THR A 26 -39.09 -10.06 0.80
CA THR A 26 -38.92 -11.43 1.33
C THR A 26 -38.06 -12.27 0.40
N GLU A 27 -38.34 -12.26 -0.91
CA GLU A 27 -37.53 -13.01 -1.89
C GLU A 27 -36.09 -12.51 -1.96
N ARG A 28 -35.86 -11.22 -1.73
CA ARG A 28 -34.50 -10.66 -1.61
C ARG A 28 -33.77 -11.11 -0.35
N ALA A 29 -34.46 -11.19 0.79
CA ALA A 29 -33.89 -11.71 2.02
C ALA A 29 -33.52 -13.20 1.87
N GLU A 30 -34.43 -14.01 1.30
CA GLU A 30 -34.17 -15.42 1.01
C GLU A 30 -32.99 -15.61 0.04
N ALA A 31 -32.84 -14.74 -0.96
CA ALA A 31 -31.70 -14.77 -1.88
C ALA A 31 -30.38 -14.44 -1.18
N ILE A 32 -30.36 -13.47 -0.25
CA ILE A 32 -29.19 -13.14 0.57
C ILE A 32 -28.81 -14.32 1.47
N ASP A 33 -29.77 -14.87 2.21
CA ASP A 33 -29.53 -16.02 3.09
C ASP A 33 -28.99 -17.24 2.31
N LYS A 34 -29.46 -17.43 1.08
CA LYS A 34 -28.95 -18.50 0.19
C LYS A 34 -27.52 -18.24 -0.26
N ILE A 35 -27.15 -16.99 -0.57
CA ILE A 35 -25.75 -16.64 -0.93
C ILE A 35 -24.83 -16.83 0.27
N ASP A 36 -25.25 -16.41 1.47
CA ASP A 36 -24.47 -16.57 2.69
C ASP A 36 -24.23 -18.05 3.01
N LEU A 37 -25.25 -18.91 2.88
CA LEU A 37 -25.09 -20.36 3.07
C LEU A 37 -24.10 -20.98 2.06
N GLN A 38 -24.12 -20.53 0.80
CA GLN A 38 -23.17 -20.99 -0.21
C GLN A 38 -21.74 -20.47 0.04
N LEU A 39 -21.61 -19.28 0.62
CA LEU A 39 -20.31 -18.73 0.99
C LEU A 39 -19.67 -19.55 2.12
N ASP A 40 -20.48 -19.96 3.10
CA ASP A 40 -20.05 -20.86 4.17
C ASP A 40 -19.57 -22.22 3.63
N GLU A 41 -20.24 -22.76 2.60
CA GLU A 41 -19.83 -24.00 1.93
C GLU A 41 -18.47 -23.86 1.21
N VAL A 42 -18.24 -22.75 0.50
CA VAL A 42 -16.94 -22.45 -0.15
C VAL A 42 -15.82 -22.28 0.88
N LEU A 43 -16.12 -21.65 2.03
CA LEU A 43 -15.17 -21.47 3.13
C LEU A 43 -14.86 -22.80 3.83
N ASP A 44 -15.84 -23.69 3.97
CA ASP A 44 -15.61 -25.03 4.52
C ASP A 44 -14.78 -25.90 3.56
N LEU A 45 -15.06 -25.88 2.26
CA LEU A 45 -14.26 -26.55 1.24
C LEU A 45 -12.80 -26.04 1.20
N SER A 46 -12.61 -24.72 1.30
CA SER A 46 -11.27 -24.12 1.38
C SER A 46 -10.51 -24.60 2.63
N ARG A 47 -11.20 -24.71 3.77
CA ARG A 47 -10.63 -25.20 5.03
C ARG A 47 -10.27 -26.69 4.96
N ARG A 48 -11.14 -27.52 4.37
CA ARG A 48 -10.86 -28.95 4.15
C ARG A 48 -9.65 -29.15 3.24
N LEU A 49 -9.54 -28.36 2.17
CA LEU A 49 -8.38 -28.40 1.27
C LEU A 49 -7.09 -28.05 2.02
N ALA A 50 -7.09 -26.95 2.78
CA ALA A 50 -5.93 -26.51 3.55
C ALA A 50 -5.52 -27.54 4.62
N HIS A 51 -6.50 -28.10 5.35
CA HIS A 51 -6.26 -29.12 6.37
C HIS A 51 -5.69 -30.41 5.77
N ASN A 52 -6.23 -30.86 4.63
CA ASN A 52 -5.75 -32.07 3.95
C ASN A 52 -4.34 -31.91 3.38
N LEU A 53 -4.01 -30.75 2.81
CA LEU A 53 -2.66 -30.44 2.32
C LEU A 53 -1.63 -30.36 3.45
N ALA A 54 -2.02 -29.84 4.62
CA ALA A 54 -1.14 -29.76 5.79
C ALA A 54 -0.88 -31.13 6.45
N GLY A 55 -1.85 -32.05 6.39
CA GLY A 55 -1.76 -33.34 7.07
C GLY A 55 -0.90 -34.39 6.36
N ARG A 56 -0.86 -34.39 5.02
CA ARG A 56 -0.08 -35.35 4.21
C ARG A 56 0.32 -34.75 2.84
N PRO A 57 1.39 -33.94 2.79
CA PRO A 57 1.81 -33.27 1.55
C PRO A 57 2.15 -34.25 0.41
N ASP A 58 2.66 -35.45 0.72
CA ASP A 58 3.06 -36.44 -0.27
C ASP A 58 1.94 -37.39 -0.73
N ALA A 59 0.76 -37.32 -0.10
CA ALA A 59 -0.34 -38.27 -0.37
C ALA A 59 -1.27 -37.83 -1.51
N TRP A 60 -1.10 -36.61 -2.02
CA TRP A 60 -1.92 -36.04 -3.08
C TRP A 60 -1.09 -35.89 -4.34
N GLY A 61 -1.57 -36.45 -5.46
CA GLY A 61 -0.97 -36.16 -6.75
C GLY A 61 -1.29 -34.73 -7.18
N ASP A 62 -0.38 -34.08 -7.91
CA ASP A 62 -0.55 -32.71 -8.44
C ASP A 62 -1.90 -32.54 -9.18
N SER A 63 -2.37 -33.60 -9.86
CA SER A 63 -3.66 -33.63 -10.55
C SER A 63 -4.88 -33.50 -9.63
N GLN A 64 -4.81 -34.03 -8.41
CA GLN A 64 -5.91 -33.94 -7.43
C GLN A 64 -5.97 -32.55 -6.78
N VAL A 65 -4.80 -31.95 -6.52
CA VAL A 65 -4.70 -30.59 -6.00
C VAL A 65 -5.23 -29.60 -7.04
N GLN A 66 -4.82 -29.77 -8.30
CA GLN A 66 -5.30 -28.94 -9.40
C GLN A 66 -6.82 -29.07 -9.60
N ALA A 67 -7.38 -30.28 -9.56
CA ALA A 67 -8.82 -30.49 -9.69
C ALA A 67 -9.64 -29.79 -8.58
N LEU A 68 -9.15 -29.82 -7.34
CA LEU A 68 -9.81 -29.10 -6.22
C LEU A 68 -9.65 -27.58 -6.32
N GLN A 69 -8.51 -27.08 -6.81
CA GLN A 69 -8.32 -25.66 -7.08
C GLN A 69 -9.26 -25.16 -8.18
N GLU A 70 -9.44 -25.94 -9.25
CA GLU A 70 -10.37 -25.63 -10.34
C GLU A 70 -11.83 -25.62 -9.85
N GLN A 71 -12.24 -26.59 -9.01
CA GLN A 71 -13.57 -26.59 -8.38
C GLN A 71 -13.80 -25.36 -7.50
N LEU A 72 -12.82 -24.99 -6.67
CA LEU A 72 -12.88 -23.78 -5.84
C LEU A 72 -12.95 -22.49 -6.67
N ALA A 73 -12.21 -22.42 -7.77
CA ALA A 73 -12.26 -21.29 -8.69
C ALA A 73 -13.63 -21.16 -9.36
N GLY A 74 -14.22 -22.29 -9.80
CA GLY A 74 -15.56 -22.34 -10.36
C GLY A 74 -16.63 -21.83 -9.40
N LEU A 75 -16.66 -22.37 -8.17
CA LEU A 75 -17.62 -21.97 -7.14
C LEU A 75 -17.48 -20.48 -6.76
N ARG A 76 -16.24 -19.97 -6.65
CA ARG A 76 -16.00 -18.54 -6.40
C ARG A 76 -16.52 -17.66 -7.53
N GLY A 77 -16.28 -18.06 -8.78
CA GLY A 77 -16.78 -17.35 -9.96
C GLY A 77 -18.31 -17.27 -9.98
N GLU A 78 -18.99 -18.39 -9.72
CA GLU A 78 -20.45 -18.44 -9.67
C GLU A 78 -21.03 -17.56 -8.55
N LEU A 79 -20.43 -17.58 -7.37
CA LEU A 79 -20.92 -16.83 -6.20
C LEU A 79 -20.75 -15.32 -6.40
N VAL A 80 -19.61 -14.89 -6.97
CA VAL A 80 -19.38 -13.49 -7.36
C VAL A 80 -20.40 -13.04 -8.41
N GLN A 81 -20.69 -13.86 -9.42
CA GLN A 81 -21.66 -13.50 -10.45
C GLN A 81 -23.07 -13.37 -9.88
N ARG A 82 -23.51 -14.30 -9.00
CA ARG A 82 -24.81 -14.21 -8.32
C ARG A 82 -24.94 -12.98 -7.43
N TRP A 83 -23.85 -12.59 -6.75
CA TRP A 83 -23.83 -11.38 -5.94
C TRP A 83 -23.95 -10.12 -6.81
N ILE A 84 -23.24 -10.08 -7.95
CA ILE A 84 -23.36 -9.00 -8.94
C ILE A 84 -24.81 -8.90 -9.44
N ASP A 85 -25.41 -10.02 -9.83
CA ASP A 85 -26.78 -10.07 -10.35
C ASP A 85 -27.78 -9.57 -9.30
N LEU A 86 -27.61 -9.95 -8.02
CA LEU A 86 -28.42 -9.47 -6.91
C LEU A 86 -28.27 -7.96 -6.67
N VAL A 87 -27.04 -7.44 -6.69
CA VAL A 87 -26.78 -6.00 -6.52
C VAL A 87 -27.38 -5.20 -7.68
N VAL A 88 -27.27 -5.71 -8.91
CA VAL A 88 -27.89 -5.11 -10.09
C VAL A 88 -29.42 -5.12 -9.97
N ALA A 89 -30.03 -6.22 -9.54
CA ALA A 89 -31.46 -6.33 -9.32
C ALA A 89 -31.98 -5.34 -8.24
N ILE A 90 -31.25 -5.21 -7.13
CA ILE A 90 -31.56 -4.23 -6.07
C ILE A 90 -31.47 -2.80 -6.62
N ARG A 91 -30.44 -2.50 -7.43
CA ARG A 91 -30.24 -1.15 -7.99
C ARG A 91 -31.29 -0.80 -9.05
N LEU A 92 -31.66 -1.74 -9.90
CA LEU A 92 -32.68 -1.54 -10.96
C LEU A 92 -34.10 -1.44 -10.39
N SER A 93 -34.40 -2.09 -9.28
CA SER A 93 -35.72 -2.01 -8.63
C SER A 93 -35.99 -0.66 -7.91
N GLY A 94 -35.04 0.28 -7.91
CA GLY A 94 -35.21 1.63 -7.37
C GLY A 94 -35.48 1.70 -5.86
N THR A 95 -35.40 0.57 -5.16
CA THR A 95 -35.68 0.48 -3.73
C THR A 95 -34.41 0.75 -2.93
N ARG A 96 -34.39 1.86 -2.20
CA ARG A 96 -33.39 2.06 -1.14
C ARG A 96 -33.64 1.03 -0.05
N LEU A 97 -32.65 0.18 0.24
CA LEU A 97 -32.64 -0.62 1.47
C LEU A 97 -32.71 0.33 2.66
N LYS A 98 -33.87 0.39 3.33
CA LYS A 98 -33.96 1.02 4.65
C LYS A 98 -33.27 0.10 5.65
N PRO A 99 -32.37 0.60 6.49
CA PRO A 99 -31.71 -0.21 7.52
C PRO A 99 -32.66 -0.37 8.70
N GLU A 100 -33.79 -1.06 8.54
CA GLU A 100 -34.71 -1.34 9.64
C GLU A 100 -35.72 -2.42 9.22
N VAL A 101 -35.44 -3.68 9.56
CA VAL A 101 -36.36 -4.65 10.20
C VAL A 101 -35.48 -5.79 10.74
N ARG A 102 -35.31 -5.89 12.06
CA ARG A 102 -34.93 -7.15 12.70
C ARG A 102 -36.19 -8.00 12.85
N PRO A 103 -36.17 -9.32 12.56
CA PRO A 103 -37.30 -10.18 12.86
C PRO A 103 -37.45 -10.27 14.38
N THR A 104 -38.57 -9.78 14.91
CA THR A 104 -38.96 -10.01 16.29
C THR A 104 -39.42 -11.46 16.42
N PHE A 105 -38.64 -12.28 17.13
CA PHE A 105 -39.09 -13.57 17.62
C PHE A 105 -40.26 -13.36 18.60
N ARG A 106 -41.49 -13.56 18.12
CA ARG A 106 -42.67 -13.69 18.98
C ARG A 106 -42.59 -15.01 19.73
N ARG A 107 -42.22 -14.94 21.01
CA ARG A 107 -42.43 -16.04 21.96
C ARG A 107 -43.91 -16.07 22.32
N THR A 108 -44.56 -17.20 22.07
CA THR A 108 -45.91 -17.51 22.52
C THR A 108 -45.92 -17.66 24.04
N GLU A 109 -46.45 -16.67 24.75
CA GLU A 109 -46.79 -16.81 26.17
C GLU A 109 -48.20 -17.35 26.32
N SER A 110 -48.29 -18.56 26.90
CA SER A 110 -49.53 -19.16 27.38
C SER A 110 -50.04 -18.40 28.60
N ARG A 111 -51.19 -17.74 28.45
CA ARG A 111 -52.01 -17.18 29.54
C ARG A 111 -52.54 -18.30 30.44
N GLY A 112 -52.23 -18.23 31.73
CA GLY A 112 -52.95 -18.90 32.83
C GLY A 112 -53.39 -17.87 33.88
N PRO A 113 -54.50 -18.09 34.60
CA PRO A 113 -55.29 -17.00 35.18
C PRO A 113 -54.78 -16.51 36.53
N VAL A 114 -55.01 -15.21 36.73
CA VAL A 114 -54.82 -14.42 37.95
C VAL A 114 -55.73 -14.94 39.07
N ARG A 115 -55.15 -15.15 40.25
CA ARG A 115 -55.89 -15.18 41.52
C ARG A 115 -55.35 -14.06 42.41
N ASP A 116 -56.24 -13.12 42.72
CA ASP A 116 -56.13 -12.16 43.81
C ASP A 116 -56.05 -12.91 45.14
N GLU A 117 -55.13 -12.51 46.01
CA GLU A 117 -55.41 -12.42 47.45
C GLU A 117 -54.39 -11.51 48.15
N ALA A 118 -54.92 -10.73 49.08
CA ALA A 118 -54.30 -9.60 49.73
C ALA A 118 -53.66 -9.97 51.09
N ARG A 119 -52.72 -9.11 51.52
CA ARG A 119 -52.27 -8.84 52.90
C ARG A 119 -51.68 -10.01 53.71
N ASP A 120 -50.38 -9.90 54.03
CA ASP A 120 -49.93 -9.52 55.37
C ASP A 120 -48.41 -9.28 55.41
N ARG A 121 -47.98 -8.26 56.16
CA ARG A 121 -46.58 -8.06 56.56
C ARG A 121 -46.35 -8.82 57.87
N PRO A 122 -45.19 -9.48 58.00
CA PRO A 122 -44.38 -9.19 59.18
C PRO A 122 -42.89 -8.98 58.89
N THR A 123 -42.26 -8.46 59.92
CA THR A 123 -40.91 -7.95 60.11
C THR A 123 -39.79 -8.99 60.03
N ASN A 124 -38.64 -8.51 59.53
CA ASN A 124 -37.27 -8.78 59.99
C ASN A 124 -36.71 -10.21 59.88
N GLU A 125 -35.78 -10.39 58.92
CA GLU A 125 -34.47 -11.05 59.07
C GLU A 125 -33.83 -11.13 57.67
N TYR A 126 -32.61 -10.58 57.51
CA TYR A 126 -31.84 -10.71 56.27
C TYR A 126 -31.09 -12.05 56.28
N PRO A 127 -31.36 -12.98 55.35
CA PRO A 127 -30.44 -14.05 55.04
C PRO A 127 -29.46 -13.56 53.96
N VAL A 128 -28.17 -13.86 54.15
CA VAL A 128 -27.14 -13.73 53.12
C VAL A 128 -27.54 -14.62 51.93
N ALA A 129 -28.04 -14.00 50.87
CA ALA A 129 -28.40 -14.68 49.64
C ALA A 129 -27.12 -15.15 48.92
N ARG A 130 -26.91 -16.47 48.88
CA ARG A 130 -26.10 -17.10 47.83
C ARG A 130 -26.85 -16.89 46.52
N GLY A 131 -26.28 -16.06 45.64
CA GLY A 131 -26.82 -15.82 44.31
C GLY A 131 -26.91 -17.13 43.50
N PRO A 132 -27.87 -17.24 42.57
CA PRO A 132 -28.01 -18.42 41.74
C PRO A 132 -26.79 -18.55 40.81
N SER A 133 -26.11 -19.68 40.89
CA SER A 133 -25.12 -20.13 39.92
C SER A 133 -25.82 -20.41 38.58
N GLY A 134 -26.05 -19.34 37.79
CA GLY A 134 -26.39 -19.47 36.39
C GLY A 134 -25.18 -19.96 35.59
N PRO A 135 -25.39 -20.68 34.48
CA PRO A 135 -24.28 -21.19 33.67
C PRO A 135 -23.45 -20.02 33.15
N PHE A 136 -22.14 -20.12 33.32
CA PHE A 136 -21.14 -19.24 32.72
C PHE A 136 -21.48 -19.03 31.23
N VAL A 137 -21.81 -17.79 30.86
CA VAL A 137 -21.80 -17.37 29.46
C VAL A 137 -20.34 -17.35 29.04
N GLN A 138 -19.95 -18.34 28.24
CA GLN A 138 -18.63 -18.35 27.59
C GLN A 138 -18.45 -17.07 26.76
N VAL A 139 -17.19 -16.64 26.70
CA VAL A 139 -16.69 -15.49 25.96
C VAL A 139 -17.45 -15.27 24.65
N ASP A 140 -17.97 -14.06 24.46
CA ASP A 140 -18.78 -13.68 23.31
C ASP A 140 -17.91 -13.66 22.03
N ASP A 141 -17.92 -14.78 21.29
CA ASP A 141 -17.28 -14.96 19.97
C ASP A 141 -17.64 -13.84 18.98
N SER A 142 -18.76 -13.13 19.20
CA SER A 142 -19.18 -12.02 18.36
C SER A 142 -18.23 -10.81 18.43
N GLN A 143 -17.50 -10.61 19.54
CA GLN A 143 -16.54 -9.50 19.64
C GLN A 143 -15.22 -9.82 18.95
N ARG A 144 -14.75 -11.06 19.03
CA ARG A 144 -13.60 -11.54 18.25
C ARG A 144 -13.93 -11.52 16.75
N GLN A 145 -15.13 -11.98 16.37
CA GLN A 145 -15.62 -11.89 14.99
C GLN A 145 -15.74 -10.44 14.51
N ARG A 146 -16.20 -9.49 15.35
CA ARG A 146 -16.23 -8.07 14.99
C ARG A 146 -14.85 -7.45 14.83
N LEU A 147 -13.90 -7.82 15.69
CA LEU A 147 -12.51 -7.40 15.56
C LEU A 147 -11.92 -7.97 14.26
N GLN A 148 -12.15 -9.25 13.98
CA GLN A 148 -11.70 -9.91 12.75
C GLN A 148 -12.36 -9.31 11.51
N ALA A 149 -13.64 -8.91 11.58
CA ALA A 149 -14.36 -8.25 10.50
C ALA A 149 -13.93 -6.78 10.28
N ALA A 150 -13.51 -6.09 11.35
CA ALA A 150 -12.92 -4.75 11.26
C ALA A 150 -11.49 -4.82 10.68
N LEU A 151 -10.70 -5.80 11.12
CA LEU A 151 -9.36 -6.08 10.60
C LEU A 151 -9.37 -6.58 9.15
N SER A 152 -10.43 -7.28 8.72
CA SER A 152 -10.63 -7.73 7.33
C SER A 152 -11.23 -6.66 6.41
N GLY A 153 -11.53 -5.46 6.93
CA GLY A 153 -12.12 -4.37 6.14
C GLY A 153 -13.57 -4.58 5.72
N GLN A 154 -14.29 -5.55 6.32
CA GLN A 154 -15.64 -5.92 5.91
C GLN A 154 -16.74 -4.96 6.42
N PHE A 155 -16.45 -4.09 7.39
CA PHE A 155 -17.36 -3.02 7.81
C PHE A 155 -16.81 -1.65 7.41
N SER A 156 -17.16 -1.19 6.21
CA SER A 156 -16.94 0.19 5.79
C SER A 156 -18.23 0.76 5.21
N ALA A 157 -19.10 1.27 6.08
CA ALA A 157 -20.25 2.06 5.67
C ALA A 157 -19.83 3.54 5.52
N VAL A 158 -19.86 4.02 4.28
CA VAL A 158 -20.15 5.42 3.88
C VAL A 158 -19.45 6.51 4.71
N THR A 159 -18.14 6.60 4.64
CA THR A 159 -17.41 7.87 4.75
C THR A 159 -16.21 7.78 3.81
N GLY A 160 -15.85 8.88 3.15
CA GLY A 160 -14.69 8.91 2.24
C GLY A 160 -13.39 8.49 2.95
N PRO A 161 -12.28 8.29 2.23
CA PRO A 161 -11.01 7.87 2.82
C PRO A 161 -10.47 8.96 3.75
N THR A 162 -10.91 8.97 4.99
CA THR A 162 -10.33 9.75 6.08
C THR A 162 -9.00 9.09 6.43
N VAL A 163 -7.92 9.83 6.24
CA VAL A 163 -6.57 9.41 6.65
C VAL A 163 -6.60 9.14 8.15
N PHE A 164 -6.24 7.93 8.55
CA PHE A 164 -6.17 7.57 9.97
C PHE A 164 -5.14 8.47 10.67
N PRO A 165 -5.54 9.27 11.68
CA PRO A 165 -4.63 10.18 12.37
C PRO A 165 -3.74 9.40 13.37
N ALA A 166 -2.82 8.58 12.86
CA ALA A 166 -1.99 7.67 13.65
C ALA A 166 -1.23 8.36 14.79
N GLN A 167 -0.70 9.56 14.54
CA GLN A 167 0.02 10.34 15.55
C GLN A 167 -0.89 10.74 16.72
N LEU A 168 -2.16 11.06 16.45
CA LEU A 168 -3.12 11.41 17.48
C LEU A 168 -3.49 10.17 18.31
N ALA A 169 -3.75 9.04 17.67
CA ALA A 169 -4.03 7.78 18.36
C ALA A 169 -2.85 7.35 19.26
N GLN A 170 -1.61 7.49 18.76
CA GLN A 170 -0.40 7.26 19.54
C GLN A 170 -0.27 8.23 20.73
N ALA A 171 -0.58 9.51 20.54
CA ALA A 171 -0.55 10.50 21.61
C ALA A 171 -1.57 10.19 22.72
N VAL A 172 -2.80 9.79 22.35
CA VAL A 172 -3.83 9.36 23.30
C VAL A 172 -3.39 8.11 24.06
N ARG A 173 -2.84 7.10 23.36
CA ARG A 173 -2.28 5.89 23.97
C ARG A 173 -1.15 6.22 24.95
N ALA A 174 -0.22 7.10 24.56
CA ALA A 174 0.90 7.51 25.39
C ALA A 174 0.47 8.27 26.65
N GLU A 175 -0.56 9.11 26.55
CA GLU A 175 -1.13 9.81 27.70
C GLU A 175 -1.82 8.88 28.69
N LEU A 176 -2.54 7.86 28.20
CA LEU A 176 -3.18 6.84 29.04
C LEU A 176 -2.16 5.96 29.76
N GLY A 177 -1.08 5.58 29.07
CA GLY A 177 -0.05 4.70 29.62
C GLY A 177 -0.55 3.29 29.93
N GLU A 178 0.32 2.48 30.55
CA GLU A 178 -0.02 1.14 31.00
C GLU A 178 -0.84 1.20 32.31
N PRO A 179 -1.80 0.29 32.53
CA PRO A 179 -2.50 0.22 33.81
C PRO A 179 -1.51 -0.16 34.92
N PRO A 180 -1.53 0.51 36.10
CA PRO A 180 -0.56 0.24 37.16
C PRO A 180 -0.66 -1.21 37.65
N THR A 181 0.45 -1.91 37.93
CA THR A 181 0.38 -3.31 38.39
C THR A 181 -0.23 -3.42 39.78
N LEU A 182 0.06 -2.46 40.66
CA LEU A 182 -0.44 -2.38 42.03
C LEU A 182 -1.05 -0.99 42.29
N LEU A 183 -2.07 -0.95 43.14
CA LEU A 183 -2.68 0.26 43.67
C LEU A 183 -2.55 0.23 45.20
N ASP A 184 -1.30 0.12 45.65
CA ASP A 184 -0.92 -0.02 47.05
C ASP A 184 -0.81 1.36 47.72
N GLY A 185 -1.96 1.86 48.15
CA GLY A 185 -2.04 3.04 49.01
C GLY A 185 -2.77 4.22 48.38
N GLU A 186 -3.01 5.20 49.23
CA GLU A 186 -3.79 6.40 48.92
C GLU A 186 -3.21 7.22 47.77
N GLU A 187 -1.88 7.38 47.72
CA GLU A 187 -1.23 8.20 46.70
C GLU A 187 -1.33 7.58 45.30
N ALA A 188 -1.14 6.26 45.18
CA ALA A 188 -1.29 5.53 43.93
C ALA A 188 -2.73 5.65 43.39
N ILE A 189 -3.74 5.47 44.26
CA ILE A 189 -5.17 5.64 43.92
C ILE A 189 -5.47 7.06 43.46
N LYS A 190 -4.98 8.08 44.18
CA LYS A 190 -5.17 9.49 43.81
C LYS A 190 -4.52 9.83 42.48
N ASN A 191 -3.30 9.33 42.22
CA ASN A 191 -2.58 9.60 41.00
C ASN A 191 -3.25 8.95 39.79
N GLU A 192 -3.70 7.71 39.94
CA GLU A 192 -4.47 7.01 38.92
C GLU A 192 -5.79 7.74 38.62
N LEU A 193 -6.56 8.10 39.64
CA LEU A 193 -7.81 8.83 39.46
C LEU A 193 -7.61 10.19 38.78
N LYS A 194 -6.59 10.96 39.19
CA LYS A 194 -6.22 12.23 38.56
C LYS A 194 -5.87 12.04 37.07
N LEU A 195 -5.13 10.99 36.74
CA LEU A 195 -4.78 10.65 35.36
C LEU A 195 -6.05 10.34 34.54
N LEU A 196 -6.92 9.47 35.04
CA LEU A 196 -8.13 9.07 34.33
C LEU A 196 -9.07 10.28 34.13
N VAL A 197 -9.30 11.08 35.17
CA VAL A 197 -10.11 12.31 35.09
C VAL A 197 -9.53 13.31 34.09
N ARG A 198 -8.20 13.47 34.05
CA ARG A 198 -7.52 14.32 33.05
C ARG A 198 -7.76 13.82 31.62
N CYS A 199 -7.70 12.51 31.40
CA CYS A 199 -7.92 11.91 30.08
C CYS A 199 -9.38 12.04 29.61
N THR A 200 -10.35 12.15 30.53
CA THR A 200 -11.78 12.29 30.19
C THR A 200 -12.27 13.74 30.09
N ARG A 201 -11.38 14.73 30.08
CA ARG A 201 -11.79 16.14 29.92
C ARG A 201 -12.32 16.43 28.52
N PRO A 202 -13.21 17.42 28.34
CA PRO A 202 -13.79 17.75 27.03
C PRO A 202 -12.75 18.01 25.93
N GLU A 203 -11.63 18.66 26.26
CA GLU A 203 -10.57 18.97 25.28
C GLU A 203 -9.90 17.71 24.75
N ARG A 204 -9.80 16.66 25.58
CA ARG A 204 -9.27 15.34 25.17
C ARG A 204 -10.32 14.53 24.41
N GLN A 205 -11.57 14.58 24.85
CA GLN A 205 -12.69 13.96 24.16
C GLN A 205 -12.86 14.51 22.73
N GLU A 206 -12.68 15.81 22.52
CA GLU A 206 -12.70 16.42 21.18
C GLU A 206 -11.68 15.78 20.24
N ALA A 207 -10.47 15.50 20.73
CA ALA A 207 -9.46 14.81 19.94
C ALA A 207 -9.91 13.39 19.56
N TRP A 208 -10.60 12.68 20.45
CA TRP A 208 -11.10 11.33 20.18
C TRP A 208 -12.14 11.28 19.06
N ARG A 209 -12.93 12.35 18.87
CA ARG A 209 -13.94 12.43 17.80
C ARG A 209 -13.37 12.23 16.41
N SER A 210 -12.11 12.64 16.21
CA SER A 210 -11.41 12.47 14.93
C SER A 210 -10.86 11.06 14.70
N LEU A 211 -10.85 10.20 15.74
CA LEU A 211 -10.43 8.82 15.63
C LEU A 211 -11.58 7.95 15.10
N PRO A 212 -11.30 6.89 14.33
CA PRO A 212 -12.29 5.89 13.97
C PRO A 212 -12.98 5.27 15.19
N ALA A 213 -14.27 4.93 15.07
CA ALA A 213 -15.10 4.41 16.15
C ALA A 213 -14.53 3.13 16.80
N ASP A 214 -13.92 2.25 16.01
CA ASP A 214 -13.23 1.04 16.47
C ASP A 214 -11.99 1.33 17.32
N VAL A 215 -11.38 2.52 17.18
CA VAL A 215 -10.27 3.00 18.04
C VAL A 215 -10.82 3.72 19.28
N GLN A 216 -11.93 4.45 19.15
CA GLN A 216 -12.58 5.12 20.28
C GLN A 216 -13.08 4.14 21.34
N VAL A 217 -13.69 3.01 20.93
CA VAL A 217 -14.25 2.02 21.87
C VAL A 217 -13.20 1.45 22.84
N PRO A 218 -12.04 0.94 22.39
CA PRO A 218 -10.96 0.50 23.28
C PRO A 218 -10.43 1.57 24.21
N ILE A 219 -10.36 2.84 23.77
CA ILE A 219 -9.96 3.97 24.63
C ILE A 219 -10.92 4.11 25.81
N ILE A 220 -12.23 4.18 25.53
CA ILE A 220 -13.26 4.35 26.56
C ILE A 220 -13.30 3.12 27.47
N ALA A 221 -13.24 1.91 26.89
CA ALA A 221 -13.29 0.66 27.64
C ALA A 221 -12.05 0.48 28.55
N HIS A 222 -10.87 0.87 28.08
CA HIS A 222 -9.64 0.88 28.87
C HIS A 222 -9.76 1.81 30.10
N ILE A 223 -10.24 3.04 29.90
CA ILE A 223 -10.45 4.00 31.01
C ILE A 223 -11.52 3.47 31.98
N ALA A 224 -12.63 2.93 31.45
CA ALA A 224 -13.71 2.39 32.26
C ALA A 224 -13.25 1.21 33.12
N ALA A 225 -12.49 0.27 32.56
CA ALA A 225 -11.93 -0.87 33.29
C ALA A 225 -10.99 -0.41 34.42
N ARG A 226 -10.12 0.57 34.15
CA ARG A 226 -9.24 1.15 35.19
C ARG A 226 -10.02 1.85 36.29
N ALA A 227 -11.06 2.61 35.94
CA ALA A 227 -11.95 3.23 36.91
C ALA A 227 -12.74 2.21 37.75
N ARG A 228 -13.17 1.08 37.15
CA ARG A 228 -13.83 -0.01 37.86
C ARG A 228 -12.91 -0.72 38.84
N ARG A 229 -11.65 -0.94 38.46
CA ARG A 229 -10.65 -1.51 39.36
C ARG A 229 -10.50 -0.69 40.63
N LEU A 230 -10.58 0.64 40.55
CA LEU A 230 -10.53 1.50 41.73
C LEU A 230 -11.67 1.22 42.72
N GLN A 231 -12.78 0.60 42.30
CA GLN A 231 -13.93 0.26 43.13
C GLN A 231 -13.91 -1.18 43.68
N GLU A 232 -12.86 -1.97 43.40
CA GLU A 232 -12.76 -3.34 43.89
C GLU A 232 -12.63 -3.41 45.43
N PRO A 233 -13.02 -4.52 46.08
CA PRO A 233 -12.98 -4.64 47.54
C PRO A 233 -11.59 -4.43 48.16
N VAL A 234 -10.53 -4.72 47.41
CA VAL A 234 -9.14 -4.53 47.85
C VAL A 234 -8.80 -3.05 48.05
N THR A 235 -9.40 -2.15 47.28
CA THR A 235 -9.21 -0.70 47.39
C THR A 235 -10.27 -0.04 48.28
N ALA A 236 -11.43 -0.68 48.48
CA ALA A 236 -12.58 -0.11 49.19
C ALA A 236 -12.29 0.50 50.58
N PRO A 237 -11.46 -0.09 51.47
CA PRO A 237 -11.14 0.53 52.77
C PRO A 237 -10.39 1.86 52.64
N LEU A 238 -9.56 2.00 51.61
CA LEU A 238 -8.83 3.24 51.31
C LEU A 238 -9.77 4.27 50.68
N LEU A 239 -10.70 3.86 49.82
CA LEU A 239 -11.64 4.78 49.15
C LEU A 239 -12.58 5.50 50.11
N ALA A 240 -13.03 4.82 51.17
CA ALA A 240 -13.95 5.38 52.17
C ALA A 240 -13.40 6.65 52.86
N GLN A 241 -12.08 6.85 52.82
CA GLN A 241 -11.40 8.00 53.40
C GLN A 241 -11.15 9.14 52.39
N LEU A 242 -11.32 8.91 51.09
CA LEU A 242 -10.74 9.74 50.03
C LEU A 242 -11.75 10.44 49.11
N ASP A 243 -13.06 10.30 49.35
CA ASP A 243 -14.15 10.83 48.49
C ASP A 243 -13.93 10.53 46.99
N VAL A 244 -13.40 9.34 46.71
CA VAL A 244 -13.05 8.90 45.34
C VAL A 244 -14.31 8.56 44.54
N ASP A 245 -15.38 8.14 45.20
CA ASP A 245 -16.64 7.74 44.57
C ASP A 245 -17.26 8.86 43.72
N ARG A 246 -17.26 10.10 44.22
CA ARG A 246 -17.78 11.25 43.47
C ARG A 246 -16.99 11.53 42.20
N GLN A 247 -15.67 11.37 42.25
CA GLN A 247 -14.79 11.58 41.10
C GLN A 247 -14.92 10.45 40.07
N ILE A 248 -15.04 9.20 40.53
CA ILE A 248 -15.33 8.05 39.68
C ILE A 248 -16.71 8.22 39.01
N GLU A 249 -17.72 8.66 39.74
CA GLU A 249 -19.05 8.96 39.16
C GLU A 249 -18.98 10.08 38.12
N THR A 250 -18.23 11.15 38.40
CA THR A 250 -17.98 12.23 37.44
C THR A 250 -17.31 11.71 36.17
N LEU A 251 -16.32 10.83 36.30
CA LEU A 251 -15.65 10.18 35.17
C LEU A 251 -16.62 9.31 34.36
N PHE A 252 -17.42 8.44 34.99
CA PHE A 252 -18.39 7.60 34.27
C PHE A 252 -19.47 8.44 33.59
N ASN A 253 -19.91 9.55 34.19
CA ASN A 253 -20.83 10.49 33.56
C ASN A 253 -20.21 11.14 32.32
N ALA A 254 -18.94 11.53 32.38
CA ALA A 254 -18.22 12.09 31.23
C ALA A 254 -18.07 11.08 30.09
N LEU A 255 -17.70 9.82 30.40
CA LEU A 255 -17.59 8.75 29.40
C LEU A 255 -18.95 8.37 28.80
N SER A 256 -19.99 8.28 29.65
CA SER A 256 -21.35 7.94 29.19
C SER A 256 -21.94 9.03 28.31
N ARG A 257 -21.71 10.31 28.65
CA ARG A 257 -22.09 11.44 27.80
C ARG A 257 -21.41 11.36 26.44
N TYR A 258 -20.08 11.20 26.42
CA TYR A 258 -19.32 11.05 25.17
C TYR A 258 -19.83 9.87 24.33
N SER A 259 -19.99 8.69 24.94
CA SER A 259 -20.48 7.49 24.24
C SER A 259 -21.90 7.65 23.69
N LYS A 260 -22.74 8.48 24.32
CA LYS A 260 -24.09 8.79 23.83
C LYS A 260 -24.08 9.78 22.67
N GLU A 261 -23.21 10.79 22.74
CA GLU A 261 -23.08 11.84 21.73
C GLU A 261 -22.44 11.33 20.44
N GLU A 262 -21.31 10.61 20.55
CA GLU A 262 -20.55 10.13 19.39
C GLU A 262 -21.00 8.77 18.87
N ALA A 263 -21.77 8.03 19.68
CA ALA A 263 -22.23 6.67 19.39
C ALA A 263 -21.13 5.75 18.80
N PRO A 264 -19.91 5.67 19.39
CA PRO A 264 -18.79 4.93 18.80
C PRO A 264 -19.01 3.41 18.79
N GLY A 265 -20.04 2.92 19.49
CA GLY A 265 -20.36 1.51 19.63
C GLY A 265 -20.69 1.16 21.07
N PHE A 266 -20.90 -0.13 21.33
CA PHE A 266 -21.14 -0.62 22.68
C PHE A 266 -19.83 -0.69 23.48
N VAL A 267 -19.76 0.05 24.58
CA VAL A 267 -18.62 0.05 25.51
C VAL A 267 -18.99 -0.69 26.79
N TYR A 268 -18.29 -1.79 27.07
CA TYR A 268 -18.46 -2.54 28.31
C TYR A 268 -17.78 -1.83 29.50
N GLY A 269 -18.24 -2.10 30.73
CA GLY A 269 -17.71 -1.48 31.95
C GLY A 269 -18.33 -0.13 32.37
N LEU A 270 -19.09 0.56 31.49
CA LEU A 270 -19.74 1.83 31.85
C LEU A 270 -20.88 1.68 32.86
N ALA A 271 -21.70 0.62 32.78
CA ALA A 271 -22.80 0.39 33.71
C ALA A 271 -22.33 -0.16 35.06
N ARG A 272 -22.95 0.29 36.17
CA ARG A 272 -22.60 -0.13 37.55
C ARG A 272 -22.77 -1.62 37.81
N SER A 273 -23.65 -2.28 37.06
CA SER A 273 -23.92 -3.71 37.17
C SER A 273 -22.92 -4.59 36.42
N HIS A 274 -22.01 -4.01 35.63
CA HIS A 274 -20.98 -4.78 34.95
C HIS A 274 -19.94 -5.31 35.95
N GLY A 275 -19.60 -6.58 35.83
CA GLY A 275 -18.40 -7.17 36.45
C GLY A 275 -17.26 -7.22 35.44
N ALA A 276 -16.05 -7.63 35.85
CA ALA A 276 -14.96 -7.88 34.92
C ALA A 276 -15.35 -9.02 33.95
N ARG A 277 -14.91 -8.94 32.69
CA ARG A 277 -15.12 -9.99 31.68
C ARG A 277 -14.04 -11.05 31.71
N GLY A 278 -12.80 -10.63 31.92
CA GLY A 278 -11.68 -11.51 32.21
C GLY A 278 -11.64 -11.90 33.68
N GLU A 279 -10.43 -12.18 34.16
CA GLU A 279 -10.19 -12.56 35.55
C GLU A 279 -10.31 -11.37 36.52
N SER A 280 -10.07 -10.14 36.04
CA SER A 280 -10.12 -8.91 36.84
C SER A 280 -10.25 -7.67 35.96
N TRP A 281 -10.63 -6.54 36.55
CA TRP A 281 -10.65 -5.25 35.83
C TRP A 281 -9.26 -4.80 35.35
N THR A 282 -8.19 -5.22 36.04
CA THR A 282 -6.81 -4.99 35.59
C THR A 282 -6.54 -5.69 34.27
N LYS A 283 -6.97 -6.95 34.14
CA LYS A 283 -6.80 -7.74 32.93
C LYS A 283 -7.60 -7.16 31.77
N ASP A 284 -8.86 -6.77 32.02
CA ASP A 284 -9.70 -6.11 31.02
C ASP A 284 -9.05 -4.80 30.50
N ALA A 285 -8.47 -4.00 31.40
CA ALA A 285 -7.75 -2.79 31.00
C ALA A 285 -6.53 -3.10 30.10
N GLN A 286 -5.74 -4.12 30.45
CA GLN A 286 -4.59 -4.55 29.65
C GLN A 286 -5.03 -5.04 28.26
N ASP A 287 -6.11 -5.83 28.21
CA ASP A 287 -6.63 -6.38 26.95
C ASP A 287 -7.14 -5.26 26.04
N HIS A 288 -7.86 -4.27 26.57
CA HIS A 288 -8.28 -3.09 25.80
C HIS A 288 -7.11 -2.24 25.31
N LEU A 289 -6.03 -2.12 26.08
CA LEU A 289 -4.81 -1.42 25.64
C LEU A 289 -4.07 -2.20 24.55
N ALA A 290 -4.01 -3.52 24.67
CA ALA A 290 -3.45 -4.39 23.63
C ALA A 290 -4.23 -4.25 22.31
N THR A 291 -5.57 -4.29 22.37
CA THR A 291 -6.43 -4.04 21.21
C THR A 291 -6.19 -2.65 20.60
N LEU A 292 -6.05 -1.62 21.44
CA LEU A 292 -5.73 -0.27 20.95
C LEU A 292 -4.38 -0.23 20.21
N ASN A 293 -3.35 -0.87 20.76
CA ASN A 293 -2.03 -0.94 20.13
C ASN A 293 -2.08 -1.68 18.78
N GLU A 294 -2.82 -2.78 18.69
CA GLU A 294 -3.01 -3.55 17.46
C GLU A 294 -3.70 -2.71 16.39
N LEU A 295 -4.81 -2.03 16.74
CA LEU A 295 -5.52 -1.16 15.80
C LEU A 295 -4.64 0.01 15.33
N ILE A 296 -3.85 0.61 16.22
CA ILE A 296 -2.88 1.64 15.85
C ILE A 296 -1.85 1.05 14.89
N ALA A 297 -1.29 -0.13 15.16
CA ALA A 297 -0.27 -0.74 14.31
C ALA A 297 -0.81 -1.07 12.91
N VAL A 298 -1.98 -1.72 12.83
CA VAL A 298 -2.62 -2.11 11.57
C VAL A 298 -3.00 -0.89 10.74
N ARG A 299 -3.54 0.16 11.37
CA ARG A 299 -3.96 1.38 10.66
C ARG A 299 -2.83 2.36 10.41
N ALA A 300 -1.75 2.29 11.19
CA ALA A 300 -0.53 3.04 10.96
C ALA A 300 0.40 2.36 9.96
N GLU A 301 0.06 1.16 9.44
CA GLU A 301 0.72 0.65 8.25
C GLU A 301 0.69 1.76 7.21
N PRO A 302 1.86 2.21 6.73
CA PRO A 302 1.93 3.35 5.85
C PRO A 302 1.05 3.00 4.65
N VAL A 303 0.02 3.82 4.40
CA VAL A 303 -0.72 3.77 3.14
C VAL A 303 0.37 3.77 2.08
N LYS A 304 0.59 2.63 1.43
CA LYS A 304 1.70 2.48 0.48
C LYS A 304 1.56 3.63 -0.48
N ALA A 305 2.55 4.53 -0.48
CA ALA A 305 2.48 5.72 -1.30
C ALA A 305 2.22 5.27 -2.74
N ASN A 306 1.33 5.94 -3.45
CA ASN A 306 0.97 5.51 -4.80
C ASN A 306 2.23 5.56 -5.68
N PRO A 307 2.73 4.42 -6.19
CA PRO A 307 3.98 4.34 -6.95
C PRO A 307 4.03 5.35 -8.10
N GLU A 308 2.91 5.48 -8.83
CA GLU A 308 2.81 6.35 -10.00
C GLU A 308 2.91 7.84 -9.62
N ARG A 309 2.32 8.23 -8.49
CA ARG A 309 2.39 9.60 -8.00
C ARG A 309 3.81 9.95 -7.56
N GLU A 310 4.51 9.03 -6.92
CA GLU A 310 5.87 9.27 -6.44
C GLU A 310 6.89 9.26 -7.59
N ILE A 311 6.67 8.44 -8.63
CA ILE A 311 7.43 8.48 -9.89
C ILE A 311 7.24 9.83 -10.59
N ALA A 312 6.00 10.32 -10.71
CA ALA A 312 5.71 11.61 -11.35
C ALA A 312 6.37 12.80 -10.61
N LYS A 313 6.42 12.76 -9.27
CA LYS A 313 7.15 13.76 -8.48
C LYS A 313 8.65 13.70 -8.74
N LEU A 314 9.24 12.50 -8.79
CA LEU A 314 10.65 12.33 -9.11
C LEU A 314 10.97 12.88 -10.50
N GLU A 315 10.11 12.62 -11.48
CA GLU A 315 10.24 13.17 -12.83
C GLU A 315 10.22 14.71 -12.83
N GLY A 316 9.29 15.32 -12.07
CA GLY A 316 9.26 16.77 -11.86
C GLY A 316 10.57 17.31 -11.29
N LEU A 317 11.08 16.71 -10.21
CA LEU A 317 12.36 17.12 -9.59
C LEU A 317 13.55 17.01 -10.56
N LEU A 318 13.58 15.97 -11.40
CA LEU A 318 14.65 15.80 -12.39
C LEU A 318 14.57 16.81 -13.52
N ASN A 319 13.36 17.22 -13.93
CA ASN A 319 13.13 18.21 -14.98
C ASN A 319 13.39 19.64 -14.50
N ASP A 320 13.06 19.95 -13.24
CA ASP A 320 13.26 21.27 -12.63
C ASP A 320 14.71 21.48 -12.14
N GLU A 321 15.62 20.55 -12.45
CA GLU A 321 17.01 20.55 -12.00
C GLU A 321 17.15 20.74 -10.48
N ALA A 322 16.24 20.12 -9.71
CA ALA A 322 16.28 20.15 -8.26
C ALA A 322 17.63 19.67 -7.71
N ASP A 323 17.92 20.06 -6.48
CA ASP A 323 19.16 19.69 -5.82
C ASP A 323 19.31 18.16 -5.69
N ASP A 324 20.56 17.71 -5.67
CA ASP A 324 20.93 16.30 -5.61
C ASP A 324 20.32 15.59 -4.38
N GLU A 325 20.12 16.29 -3.25
CA GLU A 325 19.61 15.72 -2.00
C GLU A 325 18.10 15.46 -2.06
N ALA A 326 17.33 16.39 -2.65
CA ALA A 326 15.91 16.24 -2.90
C ALA A 326 15.61 15.05 -3.83
N VAL A 327 16.40 14.89 -4.90
CA VAL A 327 16.28 13.75 -5.83
C VAL A 327 16.55 12.44 -5.10
N VAL A 328 17.59 12.39 -4.26
CA VAL A 328 17.96 11.20 -3.48
C VAL A 328 16.88 10.84 -2.46
N ALA A 329 16.32 11.83 -1.76
CA ALA A 329 15.24 11.63 -0.80
C ALA A 329 13.97 11.10 -1.50
N GLN A 330 13.60 11.68 -2.65
CA GLN A 330 12.44 11.24 -3.40
C GLN A 330 12.62 9.82 -3.98
N LEU A 331 13.83 9.43 -4.39
CA LEU A 331 14.13 8.06 -4.80
C LEU A 331 13.86 7.05 -3.67
N ASP A 332 14.18 7.39 -2.42
CA ASP A 332 13.87 6.52 -1.29
C ASP A 332 12.37 6.39 -1.05
N VAL A 333 11.61 7.48 -1.22
CA VAL A 333 10.13 7.48 -1.16
C VAL A 333 9.55 6.57 -2.25
N VAL A 334 10.07 6.67 -3.48
CA VAL A 334 9.67 5.83 -4.61
C VAL A 334 9.94 4.35 -4.34
N PHE A 335 11.07 4.00 -3.72
CA PHE A 335 11.34 2.62 -3.31
C PHE A 335 10.47 2.17 -2.14
N GLY A 336 10.19 3.05 -1.18
CA GLY A 336 9.24 2.81 -0.09
C GLY A 336 7.80 2.59 -0.58
N ALA A 337 7.44 3.19 -1.72
CA ALA A 337 6.18 2.95 -2.43
C ALA A 337 6.11 1.57 -3.10
N GLY A 338 7.22 0.84 -3.18
CA GLY A 338 7.30 -0.50 -3.76
C GLY A 338 7.73 -0.55 -5.23
N VAL A 339 8.22 0.55 -5.80
CA VAL A 339 8.76 0.55 -7.17
C VAL A 339 10.06 -0.24 -7.21
N ALA A 340 10.20 -1.13 -8.19
CA ALA A 340 11.40 -1.94 -8.36
C ALA A 340 12.60 -1.05 -8.76
N LYS A 341 13.79 -1.37 -8.24
CA LYS A 341 15.03 -0.61 -8.54
C LYS A 341 15.48 -0.70 -10.00
N ASN A 342 14.94 -1.66 -10.75
CA ASN A 342 15.15 -1.85 -12.18
C ASN A 342 13.91 -1.47 -13.00
N ASP A 343 12.95 -0.72 -12.45
CA ASP A 343 11.82 -0.20 -13.21
C ASP A 343 12.34 0.58 -14.44
N PRO A 344 11.93 0.22 -15.67
CA PRO A 344 12.44 0.84 -16.90
C PRO A 344 12.27 2.36 -16.94
N ARG A 345 11.22 2.90 -16.28
CA ARG A 345 10.98 4.34 -16.20
C ARG A 345 12.03 5.01 -15.33
N LEU A 346 12.34 4.44 -14.17
CA LEU A 346 13.41 4.93 -13.29
C LEU A 346 14.78 4.85 -13.98
N VAL A 347 15.07 3.73 -14.63
CA VAL A 347 16.31 3.55 -15.39
C VAL A 347 16.48 4.66 -16.42
N ARG A 348 15.45 4.92 -17.23
CA ARG A 348 15.48 5.97 -18.26
C ARG A 348 15.62 7.37 -17.67
N MET A 349 14.85 7.71 -16.63
CA MET A 349 14.88 9.05 -16.01
C MET A 349 16.21 9.33 -15.31
N CYS A 350 16.73 8.37 -14.56
CA CYS A 350 17.94 8.56 -13.75
C CYS A 350 19.25 8.39 -14.54
N ARG A 351 19.19 8.01 -15.83
CA ARG A 351 20.36 7.85 -16.71
C ARG A 351 21.26 9.09 -16.74
N LYS A 352 20.68 10.31 -16.73
CA LYS A 352 21.44 11.59 -16.71
C LYS A 352 22.09 11.92 -15.36
N LYS A 353 21.74 11.22 -14.28
CA LYS A 353 22.20 11.48 -12.91
C LYS A 353 23.04 10.31 -12.36
N LEU A 354 23.72 9.55 -13.23
CA LEU A 354 24.58 8.42 -12.83
C LEU A 354 25.64 8.81 -11.79
N ASP A 355 26.22 10.01 -11.91
CA ASP A 355 27.24 10.52 -10.98
C ASP A 355 26.66 10.73 -9.57
N LEU A 356 25.45 11.30 -9.47
CA LEU A 356 24.72 11.44 -8.21
C LEU A 356 24.45 10.07 -7.58
N LEU A 357 23.92 9.12 -8.36
CA LEU A 357 23.70 7.76 -7.88
C LEU A 357 25.01 7.07 -7.45
N GLY A 358 26.14 7.51 -8.01
CA GLY A 358 27.49 7.08 -7.68
C GLY A 358 27.85 7.28 -6.22
N LYS A 359 27.38 8.38 -5.64
CA LYS A 359 27.67 8.83 -4.26
C LYS A 359 26.98 7.96 -3.20
N HIS A 360 25.93 7.21 -3.55
CA HIS A 360 25.12 6.45 -2.60
C HIS A 360 25.14 4.94 -2.89
N ALA A 361 25.73 4.15 -2.00
CA ALA A 361 25.85 2.69 -2.17
C ALA A 361 24.49 1.98 -2.35
N ARG A 362 23.43 2.48 -1.72
CA ARG A 362 22.07 1.91 -1.79
C ARG A 362 21.46 1.88 -3.19
N PHE A 363 21.95 2.72 -4.10
CA PHE A 363 21.50 2.79 -5.50
C PHE A 363 22.36 1.96 -6.44
N LYS A 364 23.27 1.11 -5.93
CA LYS A 364 24.05 0.15 -6.75
C LYS A 364 23.18 -0.69 -7.71
N PRO A 365 22.00 -1.22 -7.32
CA PRO A 365 21.16 -1.98 -8.24
C PRO A 365 20.61 -1.14 -9.40
N LEU A 366 20.13 0.09 -9.12
CA LEU A 366 19.64 1.01 -10.15
C LEU A 366 20.77 1.40 -11.11
N ARG A 367 21.97 1.70 -10.59
CA ARG A 367 23.15 1.95 -11.44
C ARG A 367 23.49 0.78 -12.35
N LYS A 368 23.38 -0.47 -11.84
CA LYS A 368 23.61 -1.67 -12.64
C LYS A 368 22.56 -1.78 -13.76
N ALA A 369 21.28 -1.58 -13.43
CA ALA A 369 20.19 -1.61 -14.41
C ALA A 369 20.32 -0.53 -15.49
N ILE A 370 20.80 0.67 -15.14
CA ILE A 370 21.11 1.73 -16.12
C ILE A 370 22.22 1.28 -17.07
N LYS A 371 23.33 0.74 -16.54
CA LYS A 371 24.45 0.26 -17.36
C LYS A 371 24.03 -0.89 -18.29
N GLU A 372 23.26 -1.84 -17.79
CA GLU A 372 22.71 -2.95 -18.60
C GLU A 372 21.80 -2.44 -19.71
N ALA A 373 20.94 -1.45 -19.42
CA ALA A 373 20.10 -0.83 -20.44
C ALA A 373 20.93 -0.07 -21.49
N ASP A 374 22.01 0.61 -21.07
CA ASP A 374 22.94 1.29 -21.98
C ASP A 374 23.68 0.28 -22.87
N GLU A 375 24.10 -0.86 -22.32
CA GLU A 375 24.73 -1.95 -23.08
C GLU A 375 23.78 -2.58 -24.12
N VAL A 376 22.49 -2.73 -23.78
CA VAL A 376 21.46 -3.22 -24.71
C VAL A 376 21.16 -2.20 -25.80
N ASP A 377 21.05 -0.92 -25.44
CA ASP A 377 20.91 0.17 -26.42
C ASP A 377 22.11 0.16 -27.39
N GLU A 378 23.33 0.06 -26.85
CA GLU A 378 24.56 -0.06 -27.66
C GLU A 378 24.58 -1.33 -28.52
N ALA A 379 24.07 -2.46 -28.03
CA ALA A 379 23.98 -3.73 -28.76
C ALA A 379 22.99 -3.64 -29.94
N THR A 380 21.86 -2.97 -29.72
CA THR A 380 20.84 -2.73 -30.75
C THR A 380 21.38 -1.78 -31.82
N GLU A 381 22.10 -0.73 -31.41
CA GLU A 381 22.81 0.18 -32.31
C GLU A 381 23.90 -0.52 -33.15
N ARG A 382 24.40 -1.72 -32.76
CA ARG A 382 25.42 -2.46 -33.56
C ARG A 382 24.89 -2.93 -34.91
N GLN A 383 23.57 -3.06 -35.07
CA GLN A 383 22.97 -3.61 -36.28
C GLN A 383 22.47 -2.54 -37.26
N ALA A 384 22.37 -1.27 -36.83
CA ALA A 384 21.86 -0.18 -37.66
C ALA A 384 23.01 0.64 -38.26
N GLY A 385 23.42 0.30 -39.48
CA GLY A 385 24.23 1.18 -40.34
C GLY A 385 23.36 2.16 -41.13
N PRO A 386 23.94 3.19 -41.76
CA PRO A 386 23.22 4.00 -42.73
C PRO A 386 22.65 3.13 -43.85
N GLY A 387 21.41 3.37 -44.24
CA GLY A 387 20.78 2.65 -45.36
C GLY A 387 21.48 2.93 -46.70
N PRO A 388 21.24 2.10 -47.73
CA PRO A 388 21.82 2.28 -49.06
C PRO A 388 21.48 3.66 -49.67
N ASP A 389 20.31 4.21 -49.35
CA ASP A 389 19.81 5.49 -49.87
C ASP A 389 20.22 6.70 -49.02
N TRP A 390 21.19 6.54 -48.12
CA TRP A 390 21.61 7.62 -47.23
C TRP A 390 22.30 8.76 -47.99
N VAL A 391 21.69 9.95 -47.96
CA VAL A 391 22.08 11.12 -48.79
C VAL A 391 23.53 11.58 -48.56
N PHE A 392 24.11 11.29 -47.40
CA PHE A 392 25.43 11.76 -47.01
C PHE A 392 26.59 10.81 -47.41
N TRP A 393 26.30 9.71 -48.11
CA TRP A 393 27.34 8.79 -48.63
C TRP A 393 28.52 9.50 -49.34
N PRO A 394 28.33 10.53 -50.19
CA PRO A 394 29.43 11.21 -50.88
C PRO A 394 30.45 11.88 -49.96
N HIS A 395 30.08 12.17 -48.71
CA HIS A 395 30.96 12.82 -47.74
C HIS A 395 31.80 11.84 -46.92
N VAL A 396 31.47 10.56 -46.91
CA VAL A 396 32.08 9.57 -46.01
C VAL A 396 32.63 8.34 -46.73
N ARG A 397 31.92 7.81 -47.73
CA ARG A 397 32.31 6.58 -48.43
C ARG A 397 33.66 6.79 -49.14
N GLY A 398 34.60 5.89 -48.88
CA GLY A 398 35.95 5.91 -49.43
C GLY A 398 36.82 7.06 -48.90
N LYS A 399 36.41 7.76 -47.84
CA LYS A 399 37.21 8.84 -47.23
C LYS A 399 38.12 8.30 -46.13
N ARG A 400 39.29 8.94 -45.98
CA ARG A 400 40.15 8.73 -44.81
C ARG A 400 39.63 9.56 -43.65
N ALA A 401 39.13 8.91 -42.62
CA ALA A 401 38.50 9.55 -41.50
C ALA A 401 39.33 9.41 -40.21
N ALA A 402 39.11 10.34 -39.26
CA ALA A 402 39.68 10.27 -37.92
C ALA A 402 38.60 10.50 -36.85
N ILE A 403 38.52 9.61 -35.86
CA ILE A 403 37.79 9.82 -34.61
C ILE A 403 38.73 10.47 -33.60
N ILE A 404 38.23 11.47 -32.90
CA ILE A 404 38.99 12.22 -31.91
C ILE A 404 38.22 12.20 -30.60
N GLY A 405 38.89 11.80 -29.52
CA GLY A 405 38.32 11.71 -28.17
C GLY A 405 37.98 10.27 -27.77
N GLY A 406 37.80 10.05 -26.48
CA GLY A 406 37.54 8.75 -25.89
C GLY A 406 38.77 7.84 -25.90
N ASP A 407 38.61 6.64 -25.36
CA ASP A 407 39.65 5.61 -25.41
C ASP A 407 39.61 4.91 -26.78
N PRO A 408 40.72 4.86 -27.53
CA PRO A 408 40.78 4.12 -28.78
C PRO A 408 40.46 2.64 -28.56
N ARG A 409 39.42 2.14 -29.24
CA ARG A 409 39.03 0.73 -29.18
C ARG A 409 38.88 0.17 -30.58
N GLU A 410 39.62 -0.91 -30.86
CA GLU A 410 39.71 -1.47 -32.20
C GLU A 410 38.39 -2.04 -32.72
N GLU A 411 37.62 -2.73 -31.88
CA GLU A 411 36.33 -3.31 -32.30
C GLU A 411 35.32 -2.22 -32.70
N PRO A 412 35.01 -1.18 -31.87
CA PRO A 412 34.11 -0.13 -32.32
C PRO A 412 34.70 0.70 -33.47
N ARG A 413 36.03 0.92 -33.54
CA ARG A 413 36.69 1.56 -34.70
C ARG A 413 36.36 0.82 -35.99
N SER A 414 36.68 -0.47 -36.05
CA SER A 414 36.47 -1.31 -37.23
C SER A 414 34.99 -1.36 -37.63
N ARG A 415 34.09 -1.40 -36.64
CA ARG A 415 32.65 -1.36 -36.89
C ARG A 415 32.19 -0.04 -37.52
N ILE A 416 32.66 1.10 -37.01
CA ILE A 416 32.33 2.42 -37.57
C ILE A 416 32.92 2.55 -38.97
N GLU A 417 34.16 2.11 -39.17
CA GLU A 417 34.83 2.07 -40.47
C GLU A 417 34.00 1.30 -41.50
N ALA A 418 33.56 0.09 -41.15
CA ALA A 418 32.73 -0.74 -42.01
C ALA A 418 31.35 -0.13 -42.26
N ALA A 419 30.68 0.38 -41.22
CA ALA A 419 29.33 0.92 -41.33
C ALA A 419 29.24 2.16 -42.22
N PHE A 420 30.28 3.00 -42.24
CA PHE A 420 30.33 4.21 -43.07
C PHE A 420 31.19 4.05 -44.33
N GLU A 421 31.68 2.84 -44.59
CA GLU A 421 32.55 2.51 -45.73
C GLU A 421 33.73 3.48 -45.90
N PHE A 422 34.36 3.88 -44.79
CA PHE A 422 35.56 4.71 -44.84
C PHE A 422 36.71 3.94 -45.51
N ALA A 423 37.57 4.64 -46.25
CA ALA A 423 38.77 4.02 -46.82
C ALA A 423 39.79 3.63 -45.73
N SER A 424 39.84 4.44 -44.68
CA SER A 424 40.55 4.13 -43.44
C SER A 424 39.98 4.96 -42.31
N LEU A 425 39.84 4.41 -41.11
CA LEU A 425 39.43 5.15 -39.92
C LEU A 425 40.49 5.08 -38.82
N GLY A 426 41.16 6.20 -38.55
CA GLY A 426 42.02 6.36 -37.38
C GLY A 426 41.20 6.72 -36.14
N TRP A 427 41.64 6.28 -34.95
CA TRP A 427 41.06 6.73 -33.68
C TRP A 427 42.16 7.23 -32.76
N GLU A 428 42.23 8.56 -32.63
CA GLU A 428 43.24 9.25 -31.87
C GLU A 428 42.71 9.58 -30.47
N GLY A 429 43.33 8.97 -29.45
CA GLY A 429 43.19 9.42 -28.06
C GLY A 429 43.81 10.82 -27.90
N ILE A 430 43.29 11.63 -26.98
CA ILE A 430 43.70 13.05 -26.82
C ILE A 430 44.47 13.27 -25.53
N ASP A 431 45.28 12.30 -25.13
CA ASP A 431 46.01 12.40 -23.88
C ASP A 431 47.16 13.41 -23.98
N GLN A 432 47.59 13.77 -25.20
CA GLN A 432 48.72 14.66 -25.43
C GLN A 432 48.41 15.80 -26.42
N VAL A 433 48.75 17.04 -26.03
CA VAL A 433 48.60 18.25 -26.87
C VAL A 433 49.31 18.11 -28.22
N ARG A 434 50.43 17.38 -28.29
CA ARG A 434 51.19 17.15 -29.53
C ARG A 434 50.41 16.33 -30.57
N GLN A 435 49.55 15.41 -30.14
CA GLN A 435 48.71 14.61 -31.04
C GLN A 435 47.68 15.52 -31.73
N VAL A 436 47.10 16.48 -31.01
CA VAL A 436 46.18 17.48 -31.57
C VAL A 436 46.85 18.30 -32.67
N GLU A 437 48.08 18.78 -32.45
CA GLU A 437 48.80 19.55 -33.46
C GLU A 437 49.15 18.72 -34.70
N THR A 438 49.58 17.48 -34.47
CA THR A 438 49.88 16.52 -35.56
C THR A 438 48.64 16.28 -36.41
N LEU A 439 47.49 16.06 -35.77
CA LEU A 439 46.22 15.84 -36.44
C LEU A 439 45.73 17.08 -37.19
N CYS A 440 45.83 18.27 -36.58
CA CYS A 440 45.53 19.52 -37.27
C CYS A 440 46.41 19.70 -38.52
N ASN A 441 47.68 19.28 -38.47
CA ASN A 441 48.57 19.31 -39.63
C ASN A 441 48.17 18.27 -40.68
N GLN A 442 47.76 17.06 -40.28
CA GLN A 442 47.23 16.03 -41.19
C GLN A 442 45.94 16.49 -41.88
N VAL A 443 45.03 17.14 -41.17
CA VAL A 443 43.80 17.72 -41.75
C VAL A 443 44.18 18.78 -42.80
N ARG A 444 45.11 19.70 -42.48
CA ARG A 444 45.56 20.75 -43.41
C ARG A 444 46.30 20.20 -44.63
N SER A 445 47.09 19.13 -44.46
CA SER A 445 47.82 18.49 -45.56
C SER A 445 46.95 17.57 -46.41
N GLY A 446 45.65 17.44 -46.10
CA GLY A 446 44.74 16.52 -46.78
C GLY A 446 45.02 15.04 -46.48
N GLY A 447 45.69 14.72 -45.36
CA GLY A 447 45.86 13.36 -44.86
C GLY A 447 44.58 12.76 -44.29
N VAL A 448 43.70 13.63 -43.78
CA VAL A 448 42.37 13.29 -43.25
C VAL A 448 41.32 14.07 -44.03
N GLU A 449 40.30 13.36 -44.53
CA GLU A 449 39.22 13.89 -45.38
C GLU A 449 37.87 13.99 -44.65
N PHE A 450 37.74 13.38 -43.47
CA PHE A 450 36.56 13.49 -42.61
C PHE A 450 36.95 13.39 -41.13
N VAL A 451 36.32 14.17 -40.25
CA VAL A 451 36.63 14.16 -38.81
C VAL A 451 35.37 13.89 -37.97
N ILE A 452 35.47 12.97 -37.01
CA ILE A 452 34.43 12.69 -36.01
C ILE A 452 34.94 13.15 -34.64
N LEU A 453 34.23 14.08 -34.00
CA LEU A 453 34.59 14.66 -32.70
C LEU A 453 33.69 14.11 -31.59
N LEU A 454 34.23 13.35 -30.64
CA LEU A 454 33.47 12.84 -29.50
C LEU A 454 33.48 13.85 -28.34
N GLN A 455 32.60 14.86 -28.38
CA GLN A 455 32.67 16.05 -27.53
C GLN A 455 32.71 15.76 -26.01
N SER A 456 32.07 14.67 -25.56
CA SER A 456 32.08 14.26 -24.15
C SER A 456 33.47 13.89 -23.62
N PHE A 457 34.45 13.70 -24.50
CA PHE A 457 35.80 13.27 -24.15
C PHE A 457 36.88 14.28 -24.56
N ILE A 458 36.50 15.46 -25.06
CA ILE A 458 37.45 16.47 -25.53
C ILE A 458 37.23 17.78 -24.77
N ASN A 459 38.32 18.37 -24.26
CA ASN A 459 38.26 19.71 -23.72
C ASN A 459 37.85 20.74 -24.78
N HIS A 460 37.03 21.72 -24.40
CA HIS A 460 36.47 22.72 -25.32
C HIS A 460 37.55 23.46 -26.14
N SER A 461 38.70 23.75 -25.54
CA SER A 461 39.83 24.41 -26.22
C SER A 461 40.46 23.55 -27.33
N VAL A 462 40.49 22.23 -27.15
CA VAL A 462 41.02 21.30 -28.16
C VAL A 462 40.02 21.14 -29.30
N CYS A 463 38.73 21.01 -28.97
CA CYS A 463 37.65 20.96 -29.94
C CYS A 463 37.68 22.18 -30.88
N GLY A 464 37.81 23.39 -30.34
CA GLY A 464 37.91 24.62 -31.14
C GLY A 464 39.07 24.60 -32.15
N LYS A 465 40.28 24.20 -31.73
CA LYS A 465 41.45 24.12 -32.62
C LYS A 465 41.25 23.16 -33.78
N ILE A 466 40.64 22.00 -33.54
CA ILE A 466 40.38 21.00 -34.58
C ILE A 466 39.30 21.50 -35.54
N VAL A 467 38.20 22.06 -35.01
CA VAL A 467 37.13 22.66 -35.81
C VAL A 467 37.67 23.76 -36.73
N ASP A 468 38.53 24.63 -36.22
CA ASP A 468 39.16 25.69 -37.00
C ASP A 468 40.05 25.11 -38.11
N ALA A 469 40.84 24.06 -37.81
CA ALA A 469 41.64 23.37 -38.81
C ALA A 469 40.79 22.73 -39.92
N CYS A 470 39.70 22.04 -39.56
CA CYS A 470 38.77 21.46 -40.52
C CYS A 470 38.12 22.54 -41.39
N ARG A 471 37.68 23.66 -40.80
CA ARG A 471 37.10 24.80 -41.55
C ARG A 471 38.10 25.42 -42.52
N SER A 472 39.32 25.70 -42.08
CA SER A 472 40.37 26.25 -42.96
C SER A 472 40.70 25.31 -44.13
N ALA A 473 40.70 24.00 -43.91
CA ALA A 473 40.99 22.99 -44.93
C ALA A 473 39.75 22.58 -45.75
N LYS A 474 38.56 23.12 -45.45
CA LYS A 474 37.26 22.69 -46.02
C LYS A 474 36.98 21.19 -45.86
N VAL A 475 37.45 20.61 -44.76
CA VAL A 475 37.22 19.21 -44.40
C VAL A 475 35.90 19.10 -43.61
N PRO A 476 34.96 18.23 -44.04
CA PRO A 476 33.74 17.96 -43.28
C PRO A 476 34.06 17.33 -41.93
N PHE A 477 33.26 17.68 -40.92
CA PHE A 477 33.35 17.07 -39.60
C PHE A 477 31.97 16.92 -38.97
N ALA A 478 31.82 15.95 -38.09
CA ALA A 478 30.62 15.70 -37.29
C ALA A 478 30.96 15.69 -35.80
N ALA A 479 30.21 16.44 -35.01
CA ALA A 479 30.35 16.53 -33.56
C ALA A 479 29.32 15.64 -32.86
N VAL A 480 29.80 14.60 -32.19
CA VAL A 480 28.99 13.63 -31.45
C VAL A 480 28.98 14.03 -29.98
N GLU A 481 27.83 14.42 -29.46
CA GLU A 481 27.72 14.87 -28.07
C GLU A 481 27.98 13.74 -27.07
N ARG A 482 27.39 12.56 -27.30
CA ARG A 482 27.45 11.41 -26.39
C ARG A 482 27.56 10.09 -27.12
N GLY A 483 28.47 9.24 -26.63
CA GLY A 483 28.73 7.91 -27.19
C GLY A 483 29.43 7.95 -28.55
N TYR A 484 29.68 6.77 -29.11
CA TYR A 484 30.32 6.57 -30.41
C TYR A 484 29.66 5.41 -31.20
N GLY A 485 28.37 5.16 -30.93
CA GLY A 485 27.57 4.21 -31.69
C GLY A 485 27.39 4.67 -33.14
N VAL A 486 27.23 3.71 -34.07
CA VAL A 486 27.07 3.98 -35.51
C VAL A 486 25.89 4.91 -35.75
N GLU A 487 24.77 4.66 -35.10
CA GLU A 487 23.56 5.47 -35.21
C GLU A 487 23.76 6.91 -34.70
N ARG A 488 24.48 7.07 -33.57
CA ARG A 488 24.80 8.40 -33.03
C ARG A 488 25.71 9.20 -33.95
N ILE A 489 26.70 8.54 -34.54
CA ILE A 489 27.58 9.14 -35.54
C ILE A 489 26.77 9.51 -36.79
N ARG A 490 25.86 8.64 -37.26
CA ARG A 490 24.97 8.92 -38.41
C ARG A 490 24.16 10.19 -38.17
N LEU A 491 23.46 10.27 -37.04
CA LEU A 491 22.66 11.44 -36.67
C LEU A 491 23.50 12.72 -36.57
N ALA A 492 24.71 12.63 -36.00
CA ALA A 492 25.62 13.78 -35.92
C ALA A 492 26.07 14.26 -37.31
N ILE A 493 26.38 13.32 -38.22
CA ILE A 493 26.73 13.63 -39.62
C ILE A 493 25.56 14.33 -40.31
N GLU A 494 24.35 13.80 -40.17
CA GLU A 494 23.14 14.39 -40.77
C GLU A 494 22.93 15.82 -40.27
N GLN A 495 23.00 16.04 -38.97
CA GLN A 495 22.80 17.36 -38.37
C GLN A 495 23.87 18.37 -38.78
N ASP A 496 25.14 17.98 -38.81
CA ASP A 496 26.24 18.92 -39.07
C ASP A 496 26.49 19.17 -40.55
N LEU A 497 26.18 18.21 -41.43
CA LEU A 497 26.28 18.40 -42.87
C LEU A 497 25.04 19.10 -43.44
N ALA A 498 23.82 18.81 -42.94
CA ALA A 498 22.62 19.51 -43.39
C ALA A 498 22.75 21.04 -43.19
N LYS A 499 23.25 21.48 -42.02
CA LYS A 499 23.51 22.89 -41.72
C LYS A 499 24.47 23.57 -42.71
N ARG A 500 25.32 22.82 -43.41
CA ARG A 500 26.30 23.36 -44.39
C ARG A 500 25.80 23.33 -45.82
N VAL A 501 24.77 22.53 -46.10
CA VAL A 501 24.13 22.53 -47.43
C VAL A 501 23.16 23.70 -47.53
N GLU A 502 22.58 24.14 -46.40
CA GLU A 502 21.62 25.24 -46.34
C GLU A 502 22.22 26.65 -46.28
N GLY A 503 23.52 26.79 -45.95
CA GLY A 503 24.20 28.08 -45.80
C GLY A 503 25.44 28.19 -46.68
#